data_AF-A0A957JQD1-F1
#
_entry.id   AF-A0A957JQD1-F1
#
_cell.length_a   1.000
_cell.length_b   1.000
_cell.length_c   1.000
_cell.angle_alpha   90.00
_cell.angle_beta   90.00
_cell.angle_gamma   90.00
#
_symmetry.space_group_name_H-M   'P 1'
#
loop_
_entity.id
_entity.type
_entity.pdbx_description
1 polymer ?
#
loop_
_entity_poly.entity_id
_entity_poly.type
_entity_poly.pdbx_seq_one_letter_code
_entity_poly.pdbx_strand_id
1 'polypeptide(L)'
;RFYREYFAPANELEIQKDRFRWRVLYKGTDFAINLDQILQPELSGYFLEIKSRTWSRSDAERKAELISELLQVLGVETETAEKREYAEIAVGSGA
;
A
#
# COMPACT_ATOMS: atom_id res chain seq x y z
N ARG A 1 3.75 -19.77 -11.18
CA ARG A 1 4.39 -20.49 -12.31
C ARG A 1 5.42 -19.61 -13.04
N PHE A 2 5.01 -18.48 -13.66
CA PHE A 2 5.93 -17.57 -14.36
C PHE A 2 7.19 -17.18 -13.55
N TYR A 3 7.00 -16.67 -12.32
CA TYR A 3 8.14 -16.24 -11.51
C TYR A 3 9.14 -17.36 -11.15
N ARG A 4 8.67 -18.62 -11.04
CA ARG A 4 9.55 -19.76 -10.71
C ARG A 4 10.51 -20.08 -11.84
N GLU A 5 9.98 -20.08 -13.06
CA GLU A 5 10.69 -20.55 -14.25
C GLU A 5 11.74 -19.54 -14.72
N TYR A 6 11.44 -18.24 -14.61
CA TYR A 6 12.35 -17.20 -15.09
C TYR A 6 13.36 -16.72 -14.05
N PHE A 7 13.00 -16.76 -12.76
CA PHE A 7 13.85 -16.15 -11.73
C PHE A 7 14.62 -17.17 -10.88
N ALA A 8 14.28 -18.47 -10.94
CA ALA A 8 14.88 -19.51 -10.11
C ALA A 8 15.13 -19.06 -8.65
N PRO A 9 14.09 -18.54 -7.96
CA PRO A 9 14.29 -17.82 -6.72
C PRO A 9 14.72 -18.76 -5.59
N ALA A 10 15.55 -18.26 -4.67
CA ALA A 10 15.95 -19.00 -3.48
C ALA A 10 14.80 -19.22 -2.49
N ASN A 11 13.82 -18.31 -2.45
CA ASN A 11 12.64 -18.38 -1.58
C ASN A 11 11.41 -17.79 -2.29
N GLU A 12 10.23 -18.23 -1.88
CA GLU A 12 8.94 -17.71 -2.34
C GLU A 12 8.02 -17.44 -1.17
N LEU A 13 7.27 -16.34 -1.22
CA LEU A 13 6.23 -16.00 -0.27
C LEU A 13 4.96 -15.65 -1.02
N GLU A 14 3.87 -16.34 -0.70
CA GLU A 14 2.56 -16.05 -1.24
C GLU A 14 1.82 -15.09 -0.30
N ILE A 15 1.31 -13.98 -0.85
CA ILE A 15 0.45 -13.04 -0.13
C ILE A 15 -0.95 -13.09 -0.73
N GLN A 16 -1.93 -13.52 0.07
CA GLN A 16 -3.36 -13.44 -0.28
C GLN A 16 -4.01 -12.31 0.49
N LYS A 17 -4.84 -11.52 -0.20
CA LYS A 17 -5.50 -10.36 0.40
C LYS A 17 -6.81 -10.03 -0.26
N ASP A 18 -7.71 -9.49 0.56
CA ASP A 18 -8.92 -8.82 0.10
C ASP A 18 -8.66 -7.31 0.04
N ARG A 19 -9.15 -6.67 -1.03
CA ARG A 19 -8.94 -5.23 -1.28
C ARG A 19 -10.26 -4.56 -1.62
N PHE A 20 -10.65 -3.59 -0.80
CA PHE A 20 -11.60 -2.58 -1.19
C PHE A 20 -10.87 -1.42 -1.85
N ARG A 21 -11.32 -1.02 -3.03
CA ARG A 21 -10.68 0.04 -3.82
C ARG A 21 -11.68 1.12 -4.21
N TRP A 22 -11.33 2.35 -3.88
CA TRP A 22 -12.03 3.54 -4.35
C TRP A 22 -11.11 4.36 -5.26
N ARG A 23 -11.73 5.04 -6.22
CA ARG A 23 -11.09 6.13 -6.96
C ARG A 23 -11.74 7.43 -6.53
N VAL A 24 -10.93 8.39 -6.14
CA VAL A 24 -11.40 9.69 -5.66
C VAL A 24 -10.71 10.79 -6.44
N LEU A 25 -11.48 11.82 -6.81
CA LEU A 25 -10.95 13.05 -7.35
C LEU A 25 -10.89 14.06 -6.21
N TYR A 26 -9.68 14.40 -5.76
CA TYR A 26 -9.48 15.35 -4.66
C TYR A 26 -8.67 16.55 -5.16
N LYS A 27 -9.24 17.76 -5.05
CA LYS A 27 -8.65 19.01 -5.55
C LYS A 27 -8.14 18.87 -7.00
N GLY A 28 -8.93 18.26 -7.86
CA GLY A 28 -8.60 18.04 -9.28
C GLY A 28 -7.51 17.00 -9.54
N THR A 29 -7.14 16.19 -8.54
CA THR A 29 -6.12 15.14 -8.65
C THR A 29 -6.72 13.77 -8.36
N ASP A 30 -6.47 12.79 -9.23
CA ASP A 30 -6.92 11.41 -9.05
C ASP A 30 -6.07 10.65 -8.02
N PHE A 31 -6.75 9.97 -7.11
CA PHE A 31 -6.16 9.03 -6.16
C PHE A 31 -6.90 7.69 -6.18
N ALA A 32 -6.16 6.61 -5.96
CA ALA A 32 -6.70 5.32 -5.60
C ALA A 32 -6.50 5.12 -4.09
N ILE A 33 -7.58 4.85 -3.37
CA ILE A 33 -7.57 4.50 -1.95
C ILE A 33 -7.84 3.00 -1.87
N ASN A 34 -6.93 2.24 -1.27
CA ASN A 34 -7.11 0.81 -1.03
C ASN A 34 -7.20 0.55 0.48
N LEU A 35 -8.15 -0.28 0.89
CA LEU A 35 -8.18 -0.88 2.22
C LEU A 35 -7.98 -2.39 2.05
N ASP A 36 -6.86 -2.88 2.58
CA ASP A 36 -6.42 -4.26 2.40
C ASP A 36 -6.50 -5.05 3.70
N GLN A 37 -7.01 -6.27 3.63
CA GLN A 37 -6.88 -7.29 4.67
C GLN A 37 -6.00 -8.41 4.16
N ILE A 38 -4.91 -8.72 4.85
CA ILE A 38 -3.99 -9.80 4.44
C ILE A 38 -4.42 -11.11 5.11
N LEU A 39 -4.79 -12.08 4.30
CA LEU A 39 -5.37 -13.36 4.73
C LEU A 39 -4.32 -14.47 4.82
N GLN A 40 -3.28 -14.42 3.98
CA GLN A 40 -2.21 -15.40 3.99
C GLN A 40 -0.86 -14.73 3.66
N PRO A 41 0.17 -14.89 4.51
CA PRO A 41 0.03 -15.21 5.93
C PRO A 41 -0.82 -14.14 6.62
N GLU A 42 -1.63 -14.55 7.60
CA GLU A 42 -2.57 -13.64 8.26
C GLU A 42 -1.82 -12.49 8.95
N LEU A 43 -2.15 -11.25 8.58
CA LEU A 43 -1.69 -10.07 9.30
C LEU A 43 -2.89 -9.40 9.97
N SER A 44 -2.74 -9.06 11.25
CA SER A 44 -3.81 -8.46 12.02
C SER A 44 -4.18 -7.07 11.51
N GLY A 45 -5.47 -6.82 11.38
CA GLY A 45 -6.02 -5.50 11.06
C GLY A 45 -6.13 -5.22 9.57
N TYR A 46 -6.23 -3.93 9.25
CA TYR A 46 -6.38 -3.44 7.89
C TYR A 46 -5.27 -2.46 7.54
N PHE A 47 -4.89 -2.45 6.28
CA PHE A 47 -3.87 -1.55 5.75
C PHE A 47 -4.50 -0.57 4.77
N LEU A 48 -4.36 0.71 5.03
CA LEU A 48 -4.80 1.79 4.15
C LEU A 48 -3.65 2.22 3.24
N GLU A 49 -3.87 2.22 1.93
CA GLU A 49 -2.94 2.78 0.96
C GLU A 49 -3.61 3.91 0.16
N ILE A 50 -2.95 5.06 0.04
CA ILE A 50 -3.36 6.14 -0.87
C ILE A 50 -2.29 6.29 -1.95
N LYS A 51 -2.67 6.12 -3.22
CA LYS A 51 -1.75 6.09 -4.37
C LYS A 51 -2.21 7.03 -5.47
N SER A 52 -1.27 7.72 -6.10
CA SER A 52 -1.51 8.48 -7.33
C SER A 52 -0.36 8.24 -8.30
N ARG A 53 -0.63 8.32 -9.61
CA ARG A 53 0.42 8.28 -10.63
C ARG A 53 1.13 9.62 -10.68
N THR A 54 2.44 9.64 -10.86
CA THR A 54 3.24 10.86 -10.94
C THR A 54 4.04 10.89 -12.23
N TRP A 55 4.33 12.10 -12.75
CA TRP A 55 5.05 12.28 -14.02
C TRP A 55 6.31 13.15 -13.90
N SER A 56 6.50 13.79 -12.75
CA SER A 56 7.69 14.56 -12.42
C SER A 56 7.92 14.53 -10.91
N ARG A 57 9.10 14.97 -10.49
CA ARG A 57 9.41 15.16 -9.06
C ARG A 57 8.48 16.20 -8.41
N SER A 58 8.27 17.34 -9.07
CA SER A 58 7.40 18.40 -8.55
C SER A 58 5.94 17.96 -8.43
N ASP A 59 5.44 17.17 -9.37
CA ASP A 59 4.09 16.59 -9.29
C ASP A 59 3.99 15.56 -8.16
N ALA A 60 5.05 14.77 -7.93
CA ALA A 60 5.11 13.84 -6.80
C ALA A 60 5.11 14.56 -5.44
N GLU A 61 5.90 15.64 -5.30
CA GLU A 61 5.93 16.47 -4.08
C GLU A 61 4.54 17.06 -3.79
N ARG A 62 3.89 17.68 -4.80
CA ARG A 62 2.51 18.19 -4.67
C ARG A 62 1.50 17.10 -4.30
N LYS A 63 1.61 15.91 -4.90
CA LYS A 63 0.70 14.78 -4.59
C LYS A 63 0.94 14.22 -3.20
N ALA A 64 2.17 14.24 -2.70
CA ALA A 64 2.46 13.83 -1.33
C ALA A 64 1.78 14.76 -0.31
N GLU A 65 1.78 16.07 -0.56
CA GLU A 65 1.04 17.04 0.28
C GLU A 65 -0.47 16.73 0.30
N LEU A 66 -1.07 16.48 -0.88
CA LEU A 66 -2.49 16.11 -0.97
C LEU A 66 -2.81 14.77 -0.30
N ILE A 67 -1.88 13.80 -0.33
CA ILE A 67 -2.03 12.54 0.40
C ILE A 67 -2.03 12.79 1.91
N SER A 68 -1.14 13.64 2.41
CA SER A 68 -1.12 14.03 3.83
C SER A 68 -2.43 14.68 4.26
N GLU A 69 -3.01 15.56 3.43
CA GLU A 69 -4.34 16.11 3.70
C GLU A 69 -5.44 15.04 3.73
N LEU A 70 -5.43 14.10 2.75
CA LEU A 70 -6.42 13.02 2.70
C LEU A 70 -6.33 12.11 3.93
N LEU A 71 -5.13 11.83 4.43
CA LEU A 71 -4.95 11.06 5.67
C LEU A 71 -5.59 11.76 6.86
N GLN A 72 -5.45 13.09 6.98
CA GLN A 72 -6.11 13.88 8.03
C GLN A 72 -7.64 13.82 7.90
N VAL A 73 -8.17 13.94 6.68
CA VAL A 73 -9.63 13.84 6.43
C VAL A 73 -10.17 12.46 6.82
N LEU A 74 -9.39 11.40 6.61
CA LEU A 74 -9.75 10.04 7.00
C LEU A 74 -9.53 9.74 8.48
N GLY A 75 -9.01 10.70 9.26
CA GLY A 75 -8.73 10.52 10.69
C GLY A 75 -7.58 9.56 10.97
N VAL A 76 -6.63 9.42 10.05
CA VAL A 76 -5.48 8.51 10.18
C VAL A 76 -4.24 9.30 10.57
N GLU A 77 -3.62 8.89 11.68
CA GLU A 77 -2.35 9.46 12.13
C GLU A 77 -1.18 8.90 11.32
N THR A 78 -0.29 9.79 10.88
CA THR A 78 0.88 9.41 10.07
C THR A 78 2.02 8.80 10.88
N GLU A 79 2.00 8.93 12.20
CA GLU A 79 3.06 8.44 13.09
C GLU A 79 3.12 6.90 13.10
N THR A 80 1.99 6.24 12.85
CA THR A 80 1.88 4.79 12.76
C THR A 80 2.00 4.28 11.32
N ALA A 81 2.49 5.10 10.38
CA ALA A 81 2.61 4.72 8.99
C ALA A 81 3.58 3.53 8.84
N GLU A 82 3.05 2.40 8.38
CA GLU A 82 3.84 1.24 8.05
C GLU A 82 4.63 1.50 6.75
N LYS A 83 5.96 1.37 6.84
CA LYS A 83 6.88 1.64 5.72
C LYS A 83 7.31 0.37 5.00
N ARG A 84 7.07 -0.79 5.61
CA ARG A 84 7.42 -2.10 5.08
C ARG A 84 6.39 -2.56 4.06
N GLU A 85 6.85 -3.36 3.12
CA GLU A 85 5.96 -4.10 2.21
C GLU A 85 5.27 -5.25 2.95
N TYR A 86 4.10 -5.71 2.47
CA TYR A 86 3.38 -6.84 3.10
C TYR A 86 4.25 -8.08 3.28
N ALA A 87 5.15 -8.36 2.32
CA ALA A 87 6.08 -9.48 2.39
C ALA A 87 7.09 -9.33 3.55
N GLU A 88 7.56 -8.12 3.83
CA GLU A 88 8.49 -7.85 4.91
C GLU A 88 7.80 -7.91 6.27
N ILE A 89 6.54 -7.45 6.35
CA ILE A 89 5.72 -7.57 7.57
C ILE A 89 5.47 -9.05 7.86
N ALA A 90 5.02 -9.81 6.85
CA ALA A 90 4.80 -11.25 6.94
C ALA A 90 6.00 -12.04 7.44
N VAL A 91 7.22 -11.69 6.99
CA VAL A 91 8.46 -12.33 7.46
C VAL A 91 8.85 -11.85 8.85
N GLY A 92 8.67 -10.56 9.16
CA GLY A 92 9.02 -9.97 10.45
C GLY A 92 8.07 -10.29 11.60
N SER A 93 6.82 -10.66 11.30
CA SER A 93 5.80 -11.08 12.28
C SER A 93 5.96 -12.52 12.78
N GLY A 94 6.94 -13.27 12.24
CA GLY A 94 7.23 -14.66 12.59
C GLY A 94 8.30 -14.87 13.67
N ALA A 95 8.55 -13.89 14.55
CA ALA A 95 9.49 -13.99 15.68
C ALA A 95 8.76 -13.99 17.03
#